data_AF-A0A0W0YBK4-F1
#
_entry.id   AF-A0A0W0YBK4-F1
#
_cell.length_a   1.000
_cell.length_b   1.000
_cell.length_c   1.000
_cell.angle_alpha   90.00
_cell.angle_beta   90.00
_cell.angle_gamma   90.00
#
_symmetry.space_group_name_H-M   'P 1'
#
loop_
_entity.id
_entity.type
_entity.pdbx_description
1 polymer ?
#
loop_
_entity_poly.entity_id
_entity_poly.type
_entity_poly.pdbx_seq_one_letter_code
_entity_poly.pdbx_strand_id
1 'polypeptide(L)'
;MSKNPATSKAYNAIFQDHNKNHRKIRRRQNVDAYDEGISCHIFAIASPTSDEKSGELNNKFIEINDEISNEYLIPKLQHDLAEQEKKESNENYIMKKYPEQTNEEIIQKRKKAMNEIQKLSQLQEIVLPVENMYLCGGFKSGQTSPEHMWIEDHTNGNSYDTFVDRGGIAVVKGVGKVGESFKPGCEGSAFEKDNIYRIKKDGYTWGQLIAIAAGGEGKDPFPDAIKNTLQVLAAINTVELVNEALEKIPEPILTQEEQNVLKKVVNEQKRKNNINDINDVTNNLIETEKKHYQSAINKMEIVGRERRKVAREIVGRGYNPYSVLVKIYENIKPERISQALTMKEATQCKQELLDELRKLELHKESLPKEEHVNFQNMIDEKKKQINAKFSDKEKIGEIVNKIKIAADNYLNWSSQNATGWFRTNYQYGQYGREQAGKLIKMIKEDKPILEILKETHDVVNNSGVNANSFSRYLHNALNENKPSLIGQTKLSQESVNYKQMLLVQLKEVESTEMKMENTNIVRI
;
A
#
# COMPACT_ATOMS: atom_id res chain seq x y z
N MET A 1 -20.67 17.85 -15.78
CA MET A 1 -19.90 16.82 -16.50
C MET A 1 -19.58 15.70 -15.54
N SER A 2 -20.02 14.51 -15.88
CA SER A 2 -19.82 13.36 -15.02
C SER A 2 -18.49 12.72 -15.38
N LYS A 3 -17.50 12.94 -14.52
CA LYS A 3 -16.55 11.85 -14.25
C LYS A 3 -17.35 10.61 -13.87
N ASN A 4 -16.89 9.43 -14.27
CA ASN A 4 -17.62 8.21 -13.95
C ASN A 4 -17.71 8.08 -12.41
N PRO A 5 -18.91 8.03 -11.81
CA PRO A 5 -19.04 8.00 -10.35
C PRO A 5 -18.61 6.66 -9.74
N ALA A 6 -18.48 5.61 -10.57
CA ALA A 6 -18.02 4.30 -10.13
C ALA A 6 -16.49 4.21 -9.99
N THR A 7 -15.78 5.34 -10.02
CA THR A 7 -14.32 5.39 -10.16
C THR A 7 -13.71 6.36 -9.16
N SER A 8 -12.44 6.17 -8.84
CA SER A 8 -11.78 7.05 -7.89
C SER A 8 -11.56 8.44 -8.48
N LYS A 9 -11.57 9.46 -7.61
CA LYS A 9 -11.21 10.83 -7.97
C LYS A 9 -9.81 10.91 -8.60
N ALA A 10 -8.86 10.15 -8.05
CA ALA A 10 -7.50 10.05 -8.59
C ALA A 10 -7.48 9.52 -10.02
N TYR A 11 -8.14 8.39 -10.31
CA TYR A 11 -8.18 7.82 -11.67
C TYR A 11 -8.77 8.82 -12.67
N ASN A 12 -9.87 9.48 -12.28
CA ASN A 12 -10.52 10.51 -13.08
C ASN A 12 -9.65 11.73 -13.37
N ALA A 13 -8.78 12.09 -12.42
CA ALA A 13 -7.86 13.21 -12.58
C ALA A 13 -6.60 12.82 -13.37
N ILE A 14 -6.16 11.57 -13.33
CA ILE A 14 -4.92 11.16 -14.00
C ILE A 14 -5.19 10.75 -15.45
N PHE A 15 -6.24 9.96 -15.68
CA PHE A 15 -6.43 9.17 -16.90
C PHE A 15 -7.70 9.47 -17.69
N GLN A 16 -8.56 10.39 -17.22
CA GLN A 16 -9.80 10.73 -17.94
C GLN A 16 -9.77 12.11 -18.58
N ASP A 17 -10.01 12.14 -19.89
CA ASP A 17 -10.06 13.34 -20.70
C ASP A 17 -11.49 13.84 -20.90
N HIS A 18 -11.61 15.16 -21.02
CA HIS A 18 -12.90 15.85 -21.04
C HIS A 18 -13.76 15.46 -22.25
N ASN A 19 -14.96 14.93 -21.97
CA ASN A 19 -15.99 14.69 -22.97
C ASN A 19 -17.03 15.82 -22.96
N LYS A 20 -17.34 16.37 -24.13
CA LYS A 20 -18.29 17.49 -24.31
C LYS A 20 -19.76 17.06 -24.17
N ASN A 21 -20.06 15.76 -24.27
CA ASN A 21 -21.42 15.23 -24.25
C ASN A 21 -21.79 14.60 -22.90
N HIS A 22 -23.04 14.78 -22.43
CA HIS A 22 -23.51 14.15 -21.18
C HIS A 22 -24.19 12.79 -21.39
N ARG A 23 -24.56 12.44 -22.63
CA ARG A 23 -25.24 11.19 -22.99
C ARG A 23 -24.65 10.58 -24.25
N LYS A 24 -24.69 9.24 -24.33
CA LYS A 24 -24.32 8.45 -25.52
C LYS A 24 -25.27 7.27 -25.70
N ILE A 25 -25.23 6.66 -26.89
CA ILE A 25 -26.02 5.46 -27.18
C ILE A 25 -25.10 4.24 -27.16
N ARG A 26 -25.40 3.29 -26.27
CA ARG A 26 -24.70 2.00 -26.21
C ARG A 26 -25.74 0.88 -26.35
N ARG A 27 -25.54 -0.02 -27.32
CA ARG A 27 -26.49 -1.12 -27.62
C ARG A 27 -27.96 -0.67 -27.71
N ARG A 28 -28.20 0.46 -28.39
CA ARG A 28 -29.52 1.11 -28.54
C ARG A 28 -30.15 1.63 -27.23
N GLN A 29 -29.38 1.75 -26.15
CA GLN A 29 -29.82 2.36 -24.88
C GLN A 29 -29.13 3.70 -24.67
N ASN A 30 -29.90 4.69 -24.21
CA ASN A 30 -29.39 5.99 -23.80
C ASN A 30 -28.76 5.87 -22.41
N VAL A 31 -27.44 6.07 -22.33
CA VAL A 31 -26.65 5.94 -21.11
C VAL A 31 -25.89 7.24 -20.84
N ASP A 32 -25.50 7.45 -19.59
CA ASP A 32 -24.61 8.56 -19.23
C ASP A 32 -23.30 8.45 -20.01
N ALA A 33 -22.87 9.58 -20.58
CA ALA A 33 -21.53 9.71 -21.12
C ALA A 33 -20.60 10.17 -19.99
N TYR A 34 -19.50 9.46 -19.85
CA TYR A 34 -18.42 9.82 -18.95
C TYR A 34 -17.20 10.18 -19.78
N ASP A 35 -16.31 10.97 -19.19
CA ASP A 35 -14.97 11.22 -19.72
C ASP A 35 -14.28 9.88 -20.04
N GLU A 36 -13.66 9.81 -21.22
CA GLU A 36 -12.99 8.60 -21.68
C GLU A 36 -11.72 8.36 -20.87
N GLY A 37 -11.57 7.14 -20.35
CA GLY A 37 -10.39 6.72 -19.61
C GLY A 37 -9.22 6.35 -20.53
N ILE A 38 -8.14 5.89 -19.91
CA ILE A 38 -6.99 5.34 -20.64
C ILE A 38 -7.42 4.18 -21.55
N SER A 39 -7.00 4.25 -22.81
CA SER A 39 -7.25 3.21 -23.80
C SER A 39 -6.44 1.94 -23.51
N CYS A 40 -6.92 0.81 -24.03
CA CYS A 40 -6.36 -0.51 -23.74
C CYS A 40 -4.89 -0.65 -24.15
N HIS A 41 -4.50 -0.14 -25.31
CA HIS A 41 -3.12 -0.17 -25.79
C HIS A 41 -2.21 0.75 -24.97
N ILE A 42 -2.65 1.98 -24.65
CA ILE A 42 -1.85 2.89 -23.82
C ILE A 42 -1.59 2.26 -22.46
N PHE A 43 -2.63 1.67 -21.85
CA PHE A 43 -2.48 0.97 -20.58
C PHE A 43 -1.55 -0.24 -20.68
N ALA A 44 -1.80 -1.14 -21.65
CA ALA A 44 -1.08 -2.39 -21.76
C ALA A 44 0.41 -2.19 -22.09
N ILE A 45 0.71 -1.19 -22.92
CA ILE A 45 2.08 -0.85 -23.30
C ILE A 45 2.83 -0.26 -22.10
N ALA A 46 2.35 0.84 -21.50
CA ALA A 46 3.10 1.48 -20.41
C ALA A 46 2.36 2.47 -19.49
N SER A 47 1.16 2.93 -19.82
CA SER A 47 0.41 3.96 -19.09
C SER A 47 1.22 5.23 -18.74
N PRO A 48 1.83 5.95 -19.70
CA PRO A 48 2.63 7.13 -19.36
C PRO A 48 1.87 8.13 -18.47
N THR A 49 2.55 8.71 -17.50
CA THR A 49 1.92 9.62 -16.51
C THR A 49 1.78 11.06 -16.98
N SER A 50 2.26 11.39 -18.19
CA SER A 50 2.11 12.70 -18.83
C SER A 50 1.35 12.61 -20.16
N ASP A 51 0.62 13.67 -20.51
CA ASP A 51 -0.13 13.75 -21.78
C ASP A 51 0.76 13.65 -22.99
N GLU A 52 1.87 14.38 -22.99
CA GLU A 52 2.81 14.40 -24.10
C GLU A 52 3.31 12.98 -24.43
N LYS A 53 3.78 12.25 -23.42
CA LYS A 53 4.23 10.87 -23.59
C LYS A 53 3.09 9.93 -23.95
N SER A 54 1.89 10.13 -23.42
CA SER A 54 0.71 9.34 -23.77
C SER A 54 0.31 9.55 -25.25
N GLY A 55 0.32 10.80 -25.72
CA GLY A 55 0.05 11.16 -27.10
C GLY A 55 1.12 10.64 -28.06
N GLU A 56 2.40 10.77 -27.71
CA GLU A 56 3.50 10.17 -28.48
C GLU A 56 3.37 8.65 -28.60
N LEU A 57 3.04 7.98 -27.48
CA LEU A 57 2.83 6.53 -27.47
C LEU A 57 1.65 6.14 -28.37
N ASN A 58 0.55 6.90 -28.29
CA ASN A 58 -0.63 6.68 -29.10
C ASN A 58 -0.34 6.83 -30.59
N ASN A 59 0.37 7.89 -30.98
CA ASN A 59 0.72 8.14 -32.37
C ASN A 59 1.63 7.05 -32.92
N LYS A 60 2.67 6.65 -32.17
CA LYS A 60 3.56 5.55 -32.56
C LYS A 60 2.82 4.21 -32.69
N PHE A 61 1.87 3.94 -31.80
CA PHE A 61 1.03 2.75 -31.92
C PHE A 61 0.15 2.77 -33.18
N ILE A 62 -0.44 3.91 -33.51
CA ILE A 62 -1.23 4.10 -34.74
C ILE A 62 -0.34 3.92 -35.98
N GLU A 63 0.85 4.53 -36.00
CA GLU A 63 1.82 4.40 -37.09
C GLU A 63 2.19 2.93 -37.35
N ILE A 64 2.54 2.18 -36.31
CA ILE A 64 2.84 0.73 -36.43
C ILE A 64 1.65 -0.04 -37.03
N ASN A 65 0.44 0.25 -36.55
CA ASN A 65 -0.76 -0.45 -37.02
C ASN A 65 -1.09 -0.10 -38.48
N ASP A 66 -0.93 1.15 -38.87
CA ASP A 66 -1.17 1.63 -40.23
C ASP A 66 -0.14 1.03 -41.19
N GLU A 67 1.14 1.05 -40.84
CA GLU A 67 2.21 0.43 -41.64
C GLU A 67 1.91 -1.05 -41.91
N ILE A 68 1.60 -1.82 -40.87
CA ILE A 68 1.35 -3.27 -40.98
C ILE A 68 0.06 -3.57 -41.75
N SER A 69 -0.98 -2.77 -41.57
CA SER A 69 -2.24 -2.94 -42.31
C SER A 69 -2.05 -2.61 -43.79
N ASN A 70 -1.29 -1.57 -44.09
CA ASN A 70 -1.03 -1.10 -45.45
C ASN A 70 -0.18 -2.07 -46.28
N GLU A 71 0.67 -2.89 -45.65
CA GLU A 71 1.43 -3.96 -46.33
C GLU A 71 0.54 -4.96 -47.09
N TYR A 72 -0.72 -5.12 -46.72
CA TYR A 72 -1.69 -5.96 -47.44
C TYR A 72 -2.77 -5.16 -48.15
N LEU A 73 -3.30 -4.12 -47.49
CA LEU A 73 -4.42 -3.35 -48.03
C LEU A 73 -4.06 -2.59 -49.32
N ILE A 74 -2.85 -2.02 -49.42
CA ILE A 74 -2.44 -1.26 -50.60
C ILE A 74 -2.31 -2.17 -51.84
N PRO A 75 -1.56 -3.30 -51.78
CA PRO A 75 -1.49 -4.22 -52.92
C PRO A 75 -2.85 -4.79 -53.33
N LYS A 76 -3.72 -5.11 -52.36
CA LYS A 76 -5.07 -5.59 -52.62
C LYS A 76 -5.90 -4.52 -53.34
N LEU A 77 -5.89 -3.29 -52.85
CA LEU A 77 -6.63 -2.18 -53.47
C LEU A 77 -6.13 -1.93 -54.91
N GLN A 78 -4.82 -1.92 -55.13
CA GLN A 78 -4.23 -1.77 -56.46
C GLN A 78 -4.64 -2.89 -57.41
N HIS A 79 -4.67 -4.13 -56.93
CA HIS A 79 -5.14 -5.27 -57.70
C HIS A 79 -6.63 -5.17 -58.03
N ASP A 80 -7.48 -4.86 -57.05
CA ASP A 80 -8.92 -4.76 -57.23
C ASP A 80 -9.28 -3.64 -58.22
N LEU A 81 -8.58 -2.49 -58.17
CA LEU A 81 -8.69 -1.42 -59.16
C LEU A 81 -8.28 -1.90 -60.56
N ALA A 82 -7.14 -2.58 -60.70
CA ALA A 82 -6.68 -3.10 -61.98
C ALA A 82 -7.62 -4.17 -62.58
N GLU A 83 -8.27 -4.98 -61.74
CA GLU A 83 -9.27 -5.96 -62.17
C GLU A 83 -10.59 -5.28 -62.58
N GLN A 84 -10.98 -4.20 -61.90
CA GLN A 84 -12.13 -3.39 -62.26
C GLN A 84 -11.94 -2.71 -63.62
N GLU A 85 -10.77 -2.12 -63.89
CA GLU A 85 -10.45 -1.52 -65.20
C GLU A 85 -10.55 -2.52 -66.36
N LYS A 86 -10.13 -3.78 -66.13
CA LYS A 86 -10.28 -4.88 -67.11
C LYS A 86 -11.75 -5.23 -67.35
N LYS A 87 -12.57 -5.20 -66.30
CA LYS A 87 -14.02 -5.46 -66.38
C LYS A 87 -14.75 -4.35 -67.12
N GLU A 88 -14.39 -3.10 -66.88
CA GLU A 88 -14.94 -1.94 -67.57
C GLU A 88 -14.56 -1.94 -69.07
N SER A 89 -13.35 -2.43 -69.39
CA SER A 89 -12.89 -2.57 -70.78
C SER A 89 -13.47 -3.80 -71.50
N ASN A 90 -13.96 -4.80 -70.78
CA ASN A 90 -14.57 -6.01 -71.34
C ASN A 90 -15.66 -6.56 -70.41
N GLU A 91 -16.93 -6.35 -70.77
CA GLU A 91 -18.08 -6.78 -69.98
C GLU A 91 -18.13 -8.29 -69.72
N ASN A 92 -17.53 -9.12 -70.57
CA ASN A 92 -17.48 -10.58 -70.37
C ASN A 92 -16.31 -11.05 -69.48
N TYR A 93 -15.42 -10.13 -69.07
CA TYR A 93 -14.30 -10.46 -68.17
C TYR A 93 -14.81 -10.89 -66.78
N ILE A 94 -14.14 -11.88 -66.19
CA ILE A 94 -14.41 -12.33 -64.82
C ILE A 94 -13.25 -11.84 -63.95
N MET A 95 -13.56 -10.94 -63.01
CA MET A 95 -12.57 -10.39 -62.09
C MET A 95 -11.92 -11.50 -61.27
N LYS A 96 -10.59 -11.49 -61.23
CA LYS A 96 -9.84 -12.36 -60.32
C LYS A 96 -9.86 -11.74 -58.93
N LYS A 97 -9.88 -12.58 -57.90
CA LYS A 97 -9.74 -12.12 -56.51
C LYS A 97 -8.26 -12.01 -56.16
N TYR A 98 -7.90 -11.01 -55.37
CA TYR A 98 -6.58 -10.97 -54.75
C TYR A 98 -6.37 -12.22 -53.87
N PRO A 99 -5.16 -12.83 -53.87
CA PRO A 99 -4.88 -14.00 -53.05
C PRO A 99 -5.21 -13.76 -51.57
N GLU A 100 -5.99 -14.65 -50.97
CA GLU A 100 -6.24 -14.61 -49.53
C GLU A 100 -4.96 -14.98 -48.77
N GLN A 101 -4.73 -14.29 -47.66
CA GLN A 101 -3.59 -14.58 -46.80
C GLN A 101 -3.78 -15.93 -46.11
N THR A 102 -2.73 -16.73 -46.08
CA THR A 102 -2.69 -17.96 -45.29
C THR A 102 -2.66 -17.64 -43.79
N ASN A 103 -3.11 -18.60 -42.97
CA ASN A 103 -3.04 -18.45 -41.50
C ASN A 103 -1.61 -18.24 -41.00
N GLU A 104 -0.63 -18.88 -41.63
CA GLU A 104 0.79 -18.72 -41.28
C GLU A 104 1.27 -17.29 -41.55
N GLU A 105 0.93 -16.70 -42.70
CA GLU A 105 1.26 -15.31 -43.02
C GLU A 105 0.59 -14.33 -42.04
N ILE A 106 -0.67 -14.57 -41.68
CA ILE A 106 -1.39 -13.76 -40.69
C ILE A 106 -0.68 -13.83 -39.33
N ILE A 107 -0.33 -15.04 -38.86
CA ILE A 107 0.37 -15.23 -37.58
C ILE A 107 1.73 -14.52 -37.58
N GLN A 108 2.50 -14.59 -38.67
CA GLN A 108 3.79 -13.89 -38.76
C GLN A 108 3.62 -12.36 -38.73
N LYS A 109 2.60 -11.82 -39.41
CA LYS A 109 2.31 -10.37 -39.35
C LYS A 109 1.85 -9.92 -37.97
N ARG A 110 1.00 -10.70 -37.29
CA ARG A 110 0.59 -10.45 -35.89
C ARG A 110 1.80 -10.46 -34.95
N LYS A 111 2.69 -11.43 -35.12
CA LYS A 111 3.95 -11.50 -34.39
C LYS A 111 4.81 -10.26 -34.63
N LYS A 112 4.97 -9.83 -35.88
CA LYS A 112 5.69 -8.60 -36.25
C LYS A 112 5.07 -7.38 -35.55
N ALA A 113 3.76 -7.21 -35.62
CA ALA A 113 3.05 -6.12 -34.94
C ALA A 113 3.32 -6.10 -33.44
N MET A 114 3.13 -7.23 -32.77
CA MET A 114 3.34 -7.31 -31.32
C MET A 114 4.80 -7.08 -30.93
N ASN A 115 5.77 -7.52 -31.74
CA ASN A 115 7.19 -7.20 -31.51
C ASN A 115 7.48 -5.70 -31.61
N GLU A 116 6.97 -5.01 -32.64
CA GLU A 116 7.16 -3.55 -32.78
C GLU A 116 6.47 -2.78 -31.65
N ILE A 117 5.25 -3.18 -31.26
CA ILE A 117 4.53 -2.56 -30.15
C ILE A 117 5.25 -2.80 -28.81
N GLN A 118 5.83 -3.99 -28.59
CA GLN A 118 6.60 -4.28 -27.38
C GLN A 118 7.81 -3.36 -27.24
N LYS A 119 8.47 -2.96 -28.34
CA LYS A 119 9.58 -1.98 -28.28
C LYS A 119 9.12 -0.65 -27.68
N LEU A 120 7.87 -0.23 -27.91
CA LEU A 120 7.32 0.98 -27.28
C LEU A 120 7.26 0.84 -25.75
N SER A 121 6.98 -0.36 -25.24
CA SER A 121 6.97 -0.60 -23.79
C SER A 121 8.37 -0.51 -23.16
N GLN A 122 9.41 -0.83 -23.92
CA GLN A 122 10.82 -0.78 -23.50
C GLN A 122 11.36 0.66 -23.40
N LEU A 123 10.64 1.64 -23.95
CA LEU A 123 10.96 3.07 -23.80
C LEU A 123 10.62 3.63 -22.41
N GLN A 124 9.96 2.83 -21.57
CA GLN A 124 9.56 3.22 -20.22
C GLN A 124 10.27 2.34 -19.20
N GLU A 125 10.64 2.96 -18.07
CA GLU A 125 11.32 2.26 -16.99
C GLU A 125 10.39 1.20 -16.36
N ILE A 126 10.90 -0.02 -16.23
CA ILE A 126 10.27 -1.08 -15.48
C ILE A 126 10.67 -0.91 -14.01
N VAL A 127 9.69 -0.61 -13.16
CA VAL A 127 9.95 -0.35 -11.74
C VAL A 127 9.75 -1.61 -10.89
N LEU A 128 8.87 -2.52 -11.34
CA LEU A 128 8.61 -3.80 -10.69
C LEU A 128 8.81 -4.95 -11.70
N PRO A 129 9.98 -5.60 -11.69
CA PRO A 129 10.24 -6.76 -12.54
C PRO A 129 9.32 -7.93 -12.22
N VAL A 130 8.88 -8.65 -13.26
CA VAL A 130 8.05 -9.86 -13.15
C VAL A 130 8.54 -10.88 -14.16
N GLU A 131 8.84 -12.09 -13.69
CA GLU A 131 9.50 -13.11 -14.50
C GLU A 131 8.68 -13.52 -15.73
N ASN A 132 7.37 -13.74 -15.57
CA ASN A 132 6.48 -14.24 -16.61
C ASN A 132 5.31 -13.28 -16.83
N MET A 133 5.62 -12.06 -17.24
CA MET A 133 4.60 -11.09 -17.66
C MET A 133 4.52 -11.03 -19.20
N TYR A 134 3.31 -10.82 -19.73
CA TYR A 134 3.05 -10.79 -21.17
C TYR A 134 2.21 -9.59 -21.56
N LEU A 135 2.62 -8.91 -22.63
CA LEU A 135 1.78 -8.01 -23.39
C LEU A 135 0.97 -8.82 -24.39
N CYS A 136 -0.35 -8.67 -24.36
CA CYS A 136 -1.27 -9.49 -25.14
C CYS A 136 -2.04 -8.62 -26.14
N GLY A 137 -2.20 -9.14 -27.36
CA GLY A 137 -3.02 -8.54 -28.41
C GLY A 137 -4.12 -9.50 -28.84
N GLY A 138 -5.35 -8.99 -28.91
CA GLY A 138 -6.52 -9.68 -29.46
C GLY A 138 -6.82 -9.17 -30.86
N PHE A 139 -7.02 -10.09 -31.79
CA PHE A 139 -7.24 -9.81 -33.21
C PHE A 139 -8.61 -10.34 -33.65
N LYS A 140 -9.37 -9.61 -34.47
CA LYS A 140 -10.63 -10.13 -35.04
C LYS A 140 -10.54 -10.21 -36.56
N SER A 141 -11.35 -11.09 -37.15
CA SER A 141 -11.64 -11.09 -38.59
C SER A 141 -10.41 -11.07 -39.52
N GLY A 142 -9.37 -11.86 -39.21
CA GLY A 142 -8.16 -11.95 -40.04
C GLY A 142 -7.24 -10.71 -39.98
N GLN A 143 -7.50 -9.76 -39.08
CA GLN A 143 -6.64 -8.58 -38.89
C GLN A 143 -5.24 -8.96 -38.42
N THR A 144 -4.26 -8.14 -38.83
CA THR A 144 -2.84 -8.29 -38.48
C THR A 144 -2.39 -7.34 -37.37
N SER A 145 -3.19 -6.32 -37.07
CA SER A 145 -2.98 -5.36 -35.98
C SER A 145 -3.97 -5.64 -34.84
N PRO A 146 -3.57 -5.50 -33.56
CA PRO A 146 -4.43 -5.84 -32.44
C PRO A 146 -5.57 -4.81 -32.30
N GLU A 147 -6.80 -5.30 -32.20
CA GLU A 147 -7.98 -4.47 -31.91
C GLU A 147 -8.08 -4.14 -30.42
N HIS A 148 -7.58 -5.05 -29.58
CA HIS A 148 -7.63 -4.92 -28.13
C HIS A 148 -6.33 -5.41 -27.50
N MET A 149 -5.91 -4.79 -26.40
CA MET A 149 -4.65 -5.12 -25.73
C MET A 149 -4.81 -5.18 -24.21
N TRP A 150 -4.09 -6.10 -23.57
CA TRP A 150 -4.08 -6.28 -22.11
C TRP A 150 -2.72 -6.81 -21.65
N ILE A 151 -2.52 -6.88 -20.33
CA ILE A 151 -1.34 -7.52 -19.74
C ILE A 151 -1.76 -8.75 -18.93
N GLU A 152 -0.95 -9.80 -19.00
CA GLU A 152 -1.10 -11.03 -18.21
C GLU A 152 0.15 -11.23 -17.35
N ASP A 153 -0.02 -11.28 -16.04
CA ASP A 153 1.02 -11.61 -15.07
C ASP A 153 0.88 -13.09 -14.70
N HIS A 154 1.60 -13.96 -15.42
CA HIS A 154 1.53 -15.42 -15.21
C HIS A 154 2.27 -15.84 -13.95
N THR A 155 3.23 -15.04 -13.47
CA THR A 155 3.92 -15.29 -12.20
C THR A 155 2.93 -15.18 -11.04
N ASN A 156 2.05 -14.18 -11.06
CA ASN A 156 1.13 -13.88 -9.96
C ASN A 156 -0.34 -14.22 -10.24
N GLY A 157 -0.66 -14.72 -11.45
CA GLY A 157 -1.96 -15.27 -11.80
C GLY A 157 -3.07 -14.26 -12.07
N ASN A 158 -2.74 -13.04 -12.48
CA ASN A 158 -3.72 -11.99 -12.77
C ASN A 158 -3.59 -11.45 -14.19
N SER A 159 -4.72 -11.02 -14.78
CA SER A 159 -4.74 -10.24 -16.01
C SER A 159 -5.38 -8.88 -15.76
N TYR A 160 -4.83 -7.85 -16.39
CA TYR A 160 -5.30 -6.48 -16.29
C TYR A 160 -5.66 -5.94 -17.65
N ASP A 161 -6.86 -5.37 -17.72
CA ASP A 161 -7.46 -4.88 -18.94
C ASP A 161 -8.15 -3.53 -18.66
N THR A 162 -8.29 -2.69 -19.67
CA THR A 162 -9.05 -1.44 -19.59
C THR A 162 -9.89 -1.26 -20.85
N PHE A 163 -10.93 -0.46 -20.74
CA PHE A 163 -11.68 0.00 -21.90
C PHE A 163 -11.96 1.49 -21.70
N VAL A 164 -11.94 2.29 -22.77
CA VAL A 164 -12.12 3.76 -22.68
C VAL A 164 -13.43 4.15 -21.98
N ASP A 165 -14.45 3.30 -22.10
CA ASP A 165 -15.76 3.49 -21.46
C ASP A 165 -15.89 2.85 -20.07
N ARG A 166 -14.87 2.09 -19.64
CA ARG A 166 -14.82 1.46 -18.33
C ARG A 166 -14.13 2.43 -17.38
N GLY A 167 -14.73 2.62 -16.23
CA GLY A 167 -14.26 3.56 -15.23
C GLY A 167 -12.93 3.23 -14.55
N GLY A 168 -12.18 2.24 -15.03
CA GLY A 168 -11.05 1.70 -14.30
C GLY A 168 -10.42 0.52 -15.02
N ILE A 169 -9.49 -0.12 -14.31
CA ILE A 169 -8.77 -1.30 -14.75
C ILE A 169 -9.55 -2.54 -14.30
N ALA A 170 -10.05 -3.30 -15.26
CA ALA A 170 -10.63 -4.61 -15.02
C ALA A 170 -9.54 -5.58 -14.54
N VAL A 171 -9.79 -6.21 -13.40
CA VAL A 171 -8.89 -7.21 -12.81
C VAL A 171 -9.52 -8.59 -12.96
N VAL A 172 -8.86 -9.49 -13.67
CA VAL A 172 -9.26 -10.89 -13.81
C VAL A 172 -8.28 -11.75 -13.03
N LYS A 173 -8.79 -12.50 -12.04
CA LYS A 173 -8.02 -13.52 -11.30
C LYS A 173 -7.83 -14.77 -12.17
N GLY A 174 -6.89 -14.68 -13.11
CA GLY A 174 -6.53 -15.73 -14.03
C GLY A 174 -5.74 -15.18 -15.21
N VAL A 175 -5.05 -16.07 -15.91
CA VAL A 175 -4.30 -15.77 -17.14
C VAL A 175 -4.67 -16.77 -18.23
N GLY A 176 -4.51 -16.38 -19.49
CA GLY A 176 -4.79 -17.26 -20.61
C GLY A 176 -3.70 -18.32 -20.79
N LYS A 177 -4.09 -19.52 -21.21
CA LYS A 177 -3.15 -20.59 -21.57
C LYS A 177 -2.76 -20.48 -23.04
N VAL A 178 -1.52 -20.85 -23.35
CA VAL A 178 -1.03 -20.89 -24.73
C VAL A 178 -1.87 -21.87 -25.54
N GLY A 179 -2.37 -21.43 -26.71
CA GLY A 179 -3.20 -22.23 -27.59
C GLY A 179 -4.67 -22.38 -27.15
N GLU A 180 -5.10 -21.67 -26.12
CA GLU A 180 -6.50 -21.64 -25.67
C GLU A 180 -7.13 -20.26 -25.89
N SER A 181 -8.45 -20.26 -26.05
CA SER A 181 -9.24 -19.03 -26.06
C SER A 181 -9.18 -18.34 -24.70
N PHE A 182 -9.22 -17.01 -24.67
CA PHE A 182 -9.19 -16.24 -23.43
C PHE A 182 -10.12 -15.04 -23.50
N LYS A 183 -10.80 -14.75 -22.38
CA LYS A 183 -11.68 -13.61 -22.25
C LYS A 183 -11.03 -12.57 -21.34
N PRO A 184 -10.46 -11.48 -21.89
CA PRO A 184 -9.96 -10.39 -21.07
C PRO A 184 -11.13 -9.65 -20.42
N GLY A 185 -10.85 -8.89 -19.35
CA GLY A 185 -11.87 -8.40 -18.43
C GLY A 185 -12.94 -7.49 -19.07
N CYS A 186 -12.62 -6.79 -20.16
CA CYS A 186 -13.48 -5.81 -20.82
C CYS A 186 -14.28 -6.34 -22.01
N GLU A 187 -13.99 -7.54 -22.50
CA GLU A 187 -14.60 -8.05 -23.71
C GLU A 187 -15.98 -8.70 -23.47
N GLY A 188 -16.84 -8.61 -24.48
CA GLY A 188 -18.15 -9.28 -24.45
C GLY A 188 -18.02 -10.82 -24.55
N SER A 189 -17.04 -11.27 -25.32
CA SER A 189 -16.76 -12.68 -25.65
C SER A 189 -15.27 -12.97 -25.54
N ALA A 190 -14.91 -14.26 -25.47
CA ALA A 190 -13.51 -14.65 -25.54
C ALA A 190 -12.93 -14.39 -26.94
N PHE A 191 -11.65 -14.01 -27.00
CA PHE A 191 -10.88 -14.16 -28.23
C PHE A 191 -10.55 -15.64 -28.44
N GLU A 192 -10.69 -16.10 -29.67
CA GLU A 192 -10.31 -17.47 -30.05
C GLU A 192 -8.80 -17.66 -29.95
N LYS A 193 -8.36 -18.91 -29.73
CA LYS A 193 -6.94 -19.26 -29.55
C LYS A 193 -6.00 -18.70 -30.63
N ASP A 194 -6.41 -18.74 -31.90
CA ASP A 194 -5.59 -18.32 -33.05
C ASP A 194 -5.60 -16.80 -33.23
N ASN A 195 -6.45 -16.10 -32.48
CA ASN A 195 -6.69 -14.67 -32.48
C ASN A 195 -6.05 -13.95 -31.28
N ILE A 196 -5.17 -14.63 -30.55
CA ILE A 196 -4.41 -14.05 -29.44
C ILE A 196 -2.92 -14.22 -29.73
N TYR A 197 -2.16 -13.13 -29.61
CA TYR A 197 -0.71 -13.19 -29.62
C TYR A 197 -0.15 -12.60 -28.32
N ARG A 198 0.79 -13.31 -27.70
CA ARG A 198 1.43 -12.93 -26.44
C ARG A 198 2.90 -12.69 -26.67
N ILE A 199 3.41 -11.60 -26.15
CA ILE A 199 4.84 -11.30 -26.16
C ILE A 199 5.31 -11.00 -24.74
N LYS A 200 6.44 -11.61 -24.34
CA LYS A 200 6.98 -11.47 -23.00
C LYS A 200 7.33 -10.01 -22.71
N LYS A 201 7.09 -9.53 -21.49
CA LYS A 201 7.48 -8.21 -20.99
C LYS A 201 8.17 -8.38 -19.64
N ASP A 202 9.07 -7.46 -19.30
CA ASP A 202 9.95 -7.62 -18.14
C ASP A 202 9.30 -7.23 -16.80
N GLY A 203 8.14 -6.58 -16.81
CA GLY A 203 7.43 -6.19 -15.58
C GLY A 203 6.48 -5.01 -15.75
N TYR A 204 6.09 -4.42 -14.62
CA TYR A 204 5.22 -3.26 -14.56
C TYR A 204 6.01 -1.95 -14.66
N THR A 205 5.48 -1.01 -15.44
CA THR A 205 5.92 0.39 -15.39
C THR A 205 5.26 1.12 -14.22
N TRP A 206 5.83 2.26 -13.83
CA TRP A 206 5.24 3.12 -12.79
C TRP A 206 3.79 3.51 -13.11
N GLY A 207 3.55 3.91 -14.36
CA GLY A 207 2.23 4.28 -14.84
C GLY A 207 1.19 3.16 -14.73
N GLN A 208 1.59 1.92 -14.99
CA GLN A 208 0.71 0.75 -14.86
C GLN A 208 0.35 0.50 -13.39
N LEU A 209 1.31 0.59 -12.48
CA LEU A 209 1.05 0.47 -11.05
C LEU A 209 0.10 1.59 -10.56
N ILE A 210 0.30 2.83 -11.01
CA ILE A 210 -0.58 3.96 -10.67
C ILE A 210 -2.00 3.75 -11.23
N ALA A 211 -2.14 3.29 -12.48
CA ALA A 211 -3.44 3.00 -13.08
C ALA A 211 -4.20 1.91 -12.30
N ILE A 212 -3.51 0.84 -11.91
CA ILE A 212 -4.10 -0.26 -11.11
C ILE A 212 -4.43 0.23 -9.70
N ALA A 213 -3.55 0.99 -9.03
CA ALA A 213 -3.80 1.51 -7.69
C ALA A 213 -4.96 2.52 -7.66
N ALA A 214 -5.08 3.36 -8.69
CA ALA A 214 -6.12 4.37 -8.77
C ALA A 214 -7.47 3.80 -9.25
N GLY A 215 -7.48 2.86 -10.18
CA GLY A 215 -8.69 2.43 -10.89
C GLY A 215 -8.94 0.92 -10.94
N GLY A 216 -8.12 0.09 -10.29
CA GLY A 216 -8.30 -1.36 -10.27
C GLY A 216 -9.62 -1.76 -9.63
N GLU A 217 -10.37 -2.62 -10.32
CA GLU A 217 -11.62 -3.18 -9.79
C GLU A 217 -11.35 -4.16 -8.64
N GLY A 218 -12.14 -4.03 -7.58
CA GLY A 218 -12.03 -4.85 -6.36
C GLY A 218 -11.32 -4.13 -5.22
N LYS A 219 -11.36 -4.73 -4.03
CA LYS A 219 -10.75 -4.16 -2.82
C LYS A 219 -9.22 -4.20 -2.86
N ASP A 220 -8.67 -5.26 -3.44
CA ASP A 220 -7.23 -5.52 -3.53
C ASP A 220 -6.89 -5.87 -5.00
N PRO A 221 -6.61 -4.88 -5.86
CA PRO A 221 -6.39 -5.12 -7.29
C PRO A 221 -5.01 -5.74 -7.59
N PHE A 222 -4.09 -5.70 -6.62
CA PHE A 222 -2.78 -6.35 -6.72
C PHE A 222 -2.81 -7.78 -6.14
N PRO A 223 -2.08 -8.74 -6.74
CA PRO A 223 -1.89 -10.08 -6.20
C PRO A 223 -1.18 -10.05 -4.84
N ASP A 224 -1.49 -11.02 -3.97
CA ASP A 224 -0.90 -11.14 -2.63
C ASP A 224 0.64 -11.20 -2.64
N ALA A 225 1.22 -11.80 -3.69
CA ALA A 225 2.66 -11.95 -3.84
C ALA A 225 3.39 -10.60 -4.04
N ILE A 226 2.73 -9.59 -4.61
CA ILE A 226 3.38 -8.29 -4.92
C ILE A 226 2.77 -7.11 -4.17
N LYS A 227 1.58 -7.25 -3.55
CA LYS A 227 0.87 -6.11 -2.94
C LYS A 227 1.64 -5.37 -1.85
N ASN A 228 2.61 -6.04 -1.21
CA ASN A 228 3.45 -5.48 -0.14
C ASN A 228 4.87 -5.10 -0.62
N THR A 229 5.13 -5.15 -1.92
CA THR A 229 6.38 -4.63 -2.49
C THR A 229 6.43 -3.11 -2.38
N LEU A 230 7.64 -2.54 -2.26
CA LEU A 230 7.79 -1.09 -2.13
C LEU A 230 7.20 -0.32 -3.31
N GLN A 231 7.28 -0.87 -4.52
CA GLN A 231 6.74 -0.28 -5.73
C GLN A 231 5.22 -0.16 -5.69
N VAL A 232 4.53 -1.22 -5.27
CA VAL A 232 3.07 -1.21 -5.15
C VAL A 232 2.63 -0.29 -4.01
N LEU A 233 3.29 -0.37 -2.85
CA LEU A 233 3.01 0.53 -1.73
C LEU A 233 3.26 2.00 -2.10
N ALA A 234 4.29 2.28 -2.90
CA ALA A 234 4.57 3.62 -3.42
C ALA A 234 3.46 4.09 -4.34
N ALA A 235 2.98 3.25 -5.26
CA ALA A 235 1.87 3.61 -6.15
C ALA A 235 0.59 3.92 -5.36
N ILE A 236 0.25 3.09 -4.36
CA ILE A 236 -0.89 3.33 -3.47
C ILE A 236 -0.73 4.66 -2.72
N ASN A 237 0.43 4.89 -2.12
CA ASN A 237 0.73 6.13 -1.40
C ASN A 237 0.67 7.37 -2.31
N THR A 238 1.16 7.28 -3.54
CA THR A 238 1.05 8.36 -4.52
C THR A 238 -0.41 8.67 -4.85
N VAL A 239 -1.27 7.65 -4.97
CA VAL A 239 -2.70 7.84 -5.19
C VAL A 239 -3.38 8.50 -3.97
N GLU A 240 -2.96 8.17 -2.75
CA GLU A 240 -3.42 8.86 -1.53
C GLU A 240 -3.06 10.35 -1.57
N LEU A 241 -1.81 10.69 -1.89
CA LEU A 241 -1.35 12.08 -2.03
C LEU A 241 -2.12 12.84 -3.12
N VAL A 242 -2.44 12.18 -4.23
CA VAL A 242 -3.32 12.75 -5.27
C VAL A 242 -4.69 13.07 -4.69
N ASN A 243 -5.33 12.13 -3.99
CA ASN A 243 -6.64 12.37 -3.41
C ASN A 243 -6.63 13.53 -2.39
N GLU A 244 -5.63 13.58 -1.50
CA GLU A 244 -5.45 14.69 -0.55
C GLU A 244 -5.28 16.05 -1.25
N ALA A 245 -4.57 16.07 -2.38
CA ALA A 245 -4.39 17.29 -3.16
C ALA A 245 -5.69 17.70 -3.90
N LEU A 246 -6.43 16.73 -4.42
CA LEU A 246 -7.71 16.97 -5.11
C LEU A 246 -8.79 17.52 -4.16
N GLU A 247 -8.76 17.14 -2.88
CA GLU A 247 -9.69 17.67 -1.86
C GLU A 247 -9.49 19.17 -1.58
N LYS A 248 -8.29 19.70 -1.85
CA LYS A 248 -7.96 21.13 -1.68
C LYS A 248 -8.45 21.98 -2.85
N ILE A 249 -8.89 21.37 -3.95
CA ILE A 249 -9.36 22.08 -5.15
C ILE A 249 -10.86 22.35 -5.03
N PRO A 250 -11.30 23.62 -5.01
CA PRO A 250 -12.72 23.95 -4.87
C PRO A 250 -13.54 23.46 -6.07
N GLU A 251 -14.81 23.14 -5.80
CA GLU A 251 -15.79 22.82 -6.84
C GLU A 251 -16.09 24.06 -7.72
N PRO A 252 -16.55 23.88 -8.97
CA PRO A 252 -16.87 25.00 -9.85
C PRO A 252 -18.03 25.84 -9.28
N ILE A 253 -17.81 27.15 -9.16
CA ILE A 253 -18.81 28.10 -8.67
C ILE A 253 -19.77 28.45 -9.82
N LEU A 254 -20.94 27.79 -9.82
CA LEU A 254 -21.98 27.98 -10.82
C LEU A 254 -23.10 28.89 -10.31
N THR A 255 -23.55 29.83 -11.14
CA THR A 255 -24.75 30.63 -10.84
C THR A 255 -26.01 29.76 -10.93
N GLN A 256 -27.13 30.27 -10.42
CA GLN A 256 -28.39 29.53 -10.46
C GLN A 256 -28.85 29.26 -11.90
N GLU A 257 -28.64 30.22 -12.81
CA GLU A 257 -28.98 30.12 -14.24
C GLU A 257 -28.13 29.05 -14.92
N GLU A 258 -26.83 29.02 -14.65
CA GLU A 258 -25.90 28.01 -15.15
C GLU A 258 -26.32 26.60 -14.71
N GLN A 259 -26.66 26.44 -13.42
CA GLN A 259 -27.16 25.17 -12.89
C GLN A 259 -28.48 24.73 -13.53
N ASN A 260 -29.40 25.67 -13.74
CA ASN A 260 -30.70 25.40 -14.34
C ASN A 260 -30.56 24.93 -15.80
N VAL A 261 -29.70 25.59 -16.59
CA VAL A 261 -29.45 25.21 -17.98
C VAL A 261 -28.77 23.84 -18.07
N LEU A 262 -27.77 23.55 -17.22
CA LEU A 262 -27.15 22.22 -17.17
C LEU A 262 -28.19 21.12 -16.89
N LYS A 263 -29.07 21.33 -15.89
CA LYS A 263 -30.15 20.38 -15.58
C LYS A 263 -31.12 20.22 -16.75
N LYS A 264 -31.48 21.31 -17.44
CA LYS A 264 -32.34 21.29 -18.63
C LYS A 264 -31.74 20.42 -19.74
N VAL A 265 -30.49 20.69 -20.12
CA VAL A 265 -29.77 19.92 -21.16
C VAL A 265 -29.74 18.44 -20.84
N VAL A 266 -29.37 18.07 -19.61
CA VAL A 266 -29.32 16.66 -19.18
C VAL A 266 -30.70 15.99 -19.27
N ASN A 267 -31.76 16.68 -18.83
CA ASN A 267 -33.12 16.14 -18.87
C ASN A 267 -33.66 15.99 -20.29
N GLU A 268 -33.32 16.91 -21.20
CA GLU A 268 -33.70 16.81 -22.60
C GLU A 268 -32.93 15.70 -23.31
N GLN A 269 -31.62 15.58 -23.09
CA GLN A 269 -30.80 14.51 -23.66
C GLN A 269 -31.27 13.12 -23.23
N LYS A 270 -31.78 12.95 -21.98
CA LYS A 270 -32.38 11.69 -21.51
C LYS A 270 -33.60 11.23 -22.32
N ARG A 271 -34.32 12.16 -22.94
CA ARG A 271 -35.53 11.86 -23.73
C ARG A 271 -35.25 11.50 -25.18
N LYS A 272 -33.99 11.58 -25.61
CA LYS A 272 -33.58 11.33 -27.00
C LYS A 272 -33.17 9.87 -27.20
N ASN A 273 -33.45 9.35 -28.40
CA ASN A 273 -33.25 7.95 -28.76
C ASN A 273 -32.20 7.74 -29.86
N ASN A 274 -31.66 8.81 -30.45
CA ASN A 274 -30.58 8.76 -31.43
C ASN A 274 -29.48 9.78 -31.06
N ILE A 275 -28.25 9.54 -31.51
CA ILE A 275 -27.08 10.32 -31.11
C ILE A 275 -27.10 11.75 -31.68
N ASN A 276 -27.65 11.93 -32.88
CA ASN A 276 -27.76 13.24 -33.52
C ASN A 276 -28.68 14.14 -32.69
N ASP A 277 -29.85 13.64 -32.30
CA ASP A 277 -30.80 14.35 -31.44
C ASP A 277 -30.21 14.69 -30.06
N ILE A 278 -29.39 13.81 -29.48
CA ILE A 278 -28.69 14.05 -28.20
C ILE A 278 -27.72 15.22 -28.35
N ASN A 279 -26.93 15.23 -29.43
CA ASN A 279 -25.98 16.29 -29.73
C ASN A 279 -26.68 17.61 -30.08
N ASP A 280 -27.85 17.54 -30.71
CA ASP A 280 -28.61 18.73 -31.11
C ASP A 280 -29.33 19.43 -29.94
N VAL A 281 -29.44 18.81 -28.76
CA VAL A 281 -30.00 19.48 -27.57
C VAL A 281 -29.24 20.77 -27.25
N THR A 282 -27.91 20.75 -27.29
CA THR A 282 -27.10 21.95 -27.04
C THR A 282 -27.18 22.96 -28.18
N ASN A 283 -27.35 22.48 -29.41
CA ASN A 283 -27.50 23.33 -30.61
C ASN A 283 -28.83 24.09 -30.60
N ASN A 284 -29.88 23.51 -30.01
CA ASN A 284 -31.23 24.05 -29.97
C ASN A 284 -31.52 24.97 -28.77
N LEU A 285 -30.55 25.19 -27.88
CA LEU A 285 -30.68 26.18 -26.80
C LEU A 285 -30.87 27.60 -27.36
N ILE A 286 -31.68 28.42 -26.68
CA ILE A 286 -31.78 29.85 -27.01
C ILE A 286 -30.47 30.56 -26.68
N GLU A 287 -30.23 31.75 -27.26
CA GLU A 287 -28.92 32.41 -27.19
C GLU A 287 -28.45 32.68 -25.74
N THR A 288 -29.36 33.06 -24.85
CA THR A 288 -29.06 33.27 -23.43
C THR A 288 -28.70 31.95 -22.72
N GLU A 289 -29.45 30.89 -22.97
CA GLU A 289 -29.16 29.55 -22.44
C GLU A 289 -27.83 29.01 -22.98
N LYS A 290 -27.50 29.24 -24.26
CA LYS A 290 -26.19 28.88 -24.84
C LYS A 290 -25.04 29.56 -24.09
N LYS A 291 -25.18 30.85 -23.78
CA LYS A 291 -24.17 31.61 -23.01
C LYS A 291 -23.99 31.02 -21.62
N HIS A 292 -25.08 30.73 -20.89
CA HIS A 292 -25.00 30.12 -19.57
C HIS A 292 -24.44 28.68 -19.62
N TYR A 293 -24.87 27.87 -20.59
CA TYR A 293 -24.34 26.51 -20.78
C TYR A 293 -22.83 26.54 -21.03
N GLN A 294 -22.37 27.36 -21.99
CA GLN A 294 -20.95 27.46 -22.30
C GLN A 294 -20.13 28.00 -21.12
N SER A 295 -20.65 29.00 -20.40
CA SER A 295 -20.02 29.50 -19.16
C SER A 295 -19.88 28.40 -18.11
N ALA A 296 -20.93 27.62 -17.87
CA ALA A 296 -20.92 26.52 -16.93
C ALA A 296 -19.91 25.44 -17.33
N ILE A 297 -19.90 25.01 -18.59
CA ILE A 297 -18.94 24.04 -19.12
C ILE A 297 -17.51 24.53 -18.98
N ASN A 298 -17.24 25.80 -19.32
CA ASN A 298 -15.90 26.40 -19.17
C ASN A 298 -15.44 26.40 -17.71
N LYS A 299 -16.30 26.77 -16.75
CA LYS A 299 -15.98 26.74 -15.31
C LYS A 299 -15.67 25.33 -14.82
N MET A 300 -16.48 24.35 -15.23
CA MET A 300 -16.23 22.95 -14.90
C MET A 300 -14.93 22.43 -15.54
N GLU A 301 -14.62 22.86 -16.77
CA GLU A 301 -13.39 22.48 -17.46
C GLU A 301 -12.15 23.09 -16.80
N ILE A 302 -12.21 24.35 -16.34
CA ILE A 302 -11.12 24.99 -15.58
C ILE A 302 -10.77 24.16 -14.34
N VAL A 303 -11.78 23.80 -13.53
CA VAL A 303 -11.56 22.93 -12.35
C VAL A 303 -11.03 21.56 -12.76
N GLY A 304 -11.56 20.98 -13.85
CA GLY A 304 -11.07 19.71 -14.39
C GLY A 304 -9.60 19.76 -14.82
N ARG A 305 -9.17 20.84 -15.49
CA ARG A 305 -7.78 21.07 -15.91
C ARG A 305 -6.86 21.21 -14.69
N GLU A 306 -7.28 21.94 -13.66
CA GLU A 306 -6.47 22.10 -12.45
C GLU A 306 -6.33 20.77 -11.70
N ARG A 307 -7.41 19.99 -11.57
CA ARG A 307 -7.38 18.63 -11.00
C ARG A 307 -6.40 17.73 -11.75
N ARG A 308 -6.44 17.74 -13.09
CA ARG A 308 -5.49 16.97 -13.92
C ARG A 308 -4.06 17.42 -13.71
N LYS A 309 -3.81 18.73 -13.72
CA LYS A 309 -2.49 19.32 -13.53
C LYS A 309 -1.88 18.88 -12.21
N VAL A 310 -2.61 19.06 -11.10
CA VAL A 310 -2.14 18.70 -9.75
C VAL A 310 -1.90 17.19 -9.63
N ALA A 311 -2.84 16.36 -10.09
CA ALA A 311 -2.68 14.91 -10.04
C ALA A 311 -1.47 14.43 -10.84
N ARG A 312 -1.27 14.97 -12.05
CA ARG A 312 -0.15 14.61 -12.94
C ARG A 312 1.19 15.14 -12.48
N GLU A 313 1.23 16.31 -11.84
CA GLU A 313 2.45 16.79 -11.20
C GLU A 313 2.92 15.81 -10.11
N ILE A 314 1.99 15.26 -9.32
CA ILE A 314 2.31 14.29 -8.27
C ILE A 314 2.80 12.96 -8.86
N VAL A 315 2.06 12.36 -9.81
CA VAL A 315 2.46 11.06 -10.41
C VAL A 315 3.65 11.18 -11.37
N GLY A 316 3.89 12.37 -11.92
CA GLY A 316 4.98 12.69 -12.85
C GLY A 316 6.36 12.77 -12.19
N ARG A 317 6.41 12.80 -10.84
CA ARG A 317 7.68 12.69 -10.07
C ARG A 317 8.34 11.31 -10.20
N GLY A 318 7.64 10.33 -10.79
CA GLY A 318 8.13 8.97 -10.96
C GLY A 318 8.04 8.15 -9.69
N TYR A 319 8.64 6.96 -9.74
CA TYR A 319 8.73 6.08 -8.58
C TYR A 319 9.73 6.65 -7.56
N ASN A 320 9.25 6.99 -6.37
CA ASN A 320 10.09 7.32 -5.22
C ASN A 320 9.56 6.61 -3.96
N PRO A 321 10.29 5.60 -3.42
CA PRO A 321 9.84 4.85 -2.26
C PRO A 321 10.04 5.58 -0.92
N TYR A 322 10.70 6.74 -0.89
CA TYR A 322 11.03 7.48 0.34
C TYR A 322 9.82 7.71 1.23
N SER A 323 8.74 8.25 0.67
CA SER A 323 7.50 8.52 1.42
C SER A 323 6.89 7.27 2.06
N VAL A 324 7.00 6.11 1.40
CA VAL A 324 6.55 4.83 1.95
C VAL A 324 7.47 4.37 3.07
N LEU A 325 8.79 4.43 2.86
CA LEU A 325 9.77 4.05 3.87
C LEU A 325 9.66 4.92 5.12
N VAL A 326 9.36 6.21 4.97
CA VAL A 326 9.06 7.13 6.08
C VAL A 326 7.78 6.70 6.81
N LYS A 327 6.69 6.40 6.10
CA LYS A 327 5.46 5.87 6.74
C LYS A 327 5.71 4.57 7.51
N ILE A 328 6.50 3.64 6.96
CA ILE A 328 6.87 2.40 7.66
C ILE A 328 7.73 2.71 8.89
N TYR A 329 8.71 3.61 8.76
CA TYR A 329 9.54 4.09 9.87
C TYR A 329 8.72 4.72 11.01
N GLU A 330 7.69 5.49 10.68
CA GLU A 330 6.79 6.12 11.66
C GLU A 330 5.99 5.09 12.46
N ASN A 331 5.68 3.94 11.87
CA ASN A 331 4.98 2.84 12.53
C ASN A 331 5.85 2.06 13.53
N ILE A 332 7.18 2.22 13.48
CA ILE A 332 8.10 1.64 14.47
C ILE A 332 8.03 2.49 15.74
N LYS A 333 7.38 1.94 16.78
CA LYS A 333 7.08 2.61 18.05
C LYS A 333 7.93 2.06 19.20
N PRO A 334 9.02 2.75 19.60
CA PRO A 334 9.87 2.35 20.73
C PRO A 334 9.11 2.23 22.06
N GLU A 335 7.96 2.91 22.19
CA GLU A 335 7.10 2.89 23.36
C GLU A 335 6.58 1.49 23.70
N ARG A 336 6.50 0.59 22.70
CA ARG A 336 6.13 -0.83 22.91
C ARG A 336 7.02 -1.52 23.95
N ILE A 337 8.29 -1.10 24.08
CA ILE A 337 9.22 -1.66 25.07
C ILE A 337 8.81 -1.28 26.50
N SER A 338 8.36 -0.05 26.70
CA SER A 338 7.91 0.43 28.01
C SER A 338 6.63 -0.29 28.47
N GLN A 339 5.80 -0.70 27.52
CA GLN A 339 4.52 -1.40 27.73
C GLN A 339 4.67 -2.90 28.01
N ALA A 340 5.84 -3.48 27.77
CA ALA A 340 6.09 -4.89 28.06
C ALA A 340 5.92 -5.16 29.56
N LEU A 341 5.19 -6.22 29.91
CA LEU A 341 4.89 -6.55 31.31
C LEU A 341 6.07 -7.24 31.98
N THR A 342 6.91 -7.92 31.19
CA THR A 342 8.09 -8.65 31.68
C THR A 342 9.36 -8.23 30.97
N MET A 343 10.52 -8.52 31.58
CA MET A 343 11.82 -8.27 30.94
C MET A 343 12.04 -9.14 29.70
N LYS A 344 11.44 -10.33 29.68
CA LYS A 344 11.50 -11.23 28.52
C LYS A 344 10.74 -10.63 27.34
N GLU A 345 9.51 -10.14 27.57
CA GLU A 345 8.73 -9.42 26.56
C GLU A 345 9.44 -8.16 26.08
N ALA A 346 10.04 -7.38 26.98
CA ALA A 346 10.79 -6.17 26.62
C ALA A 346 11.99 -6.49 25.72
N THR A 347 12.69 -7.59 26.00
CA THR A 347 13.84 -8.06 25.22
C THR A 347 13.42 -8.50 23.83
N GLN A 348 12.33 -9.28 23.74
CA GLN A 348 11.77 -9.70 22.47
C GLN A 348 11.30 -8.48 21.65
N CYS A 349 10.59 -7.54 22.27
CA CYS A 349 10.11 -6.33 21.61
C CYS A 349 11.28 -5.48 21.07
N LYS A 350 12.37 -5.34 21.83
CA LYS A 350 13.58 -4.66 21.35
C LYS A 350 14.13 -5.34 20.09
N GLN A 351 14.26 -6.66 20.10
CA GLN A 351 14.79 -7.41 18.96
C GLN A 351 13.90 -7.23 17.72
N GLU A 352 12.58 -7.37 17.88
CA GLU A 352 11.60 -7.14 16.81
C GLU A 352 11.74 -5.74 16.19
N LEU A 353 11.79 -4.69 17.00
CA LEU A 353 11.91 -3.31 16.52
C LEU A 353 13.25 -3.04 15.83
N LEU A 354 14.35 -3.63 16.32
CA LEU A 354 15.66 -3.53 15.66
C LEU A 354 15.69 -4.29 14.33
N ASP A 355 15.02 -5.43 14.25
CA ASP A 355 14.89 -6.19 13.00
C ASP A 355 14.01 -5.46 11.98
N GLU A 356 12.94 -4.77 12.41
CA GLU A 356 12.15 -3.87 11.56
C GLU A 356 13.00 -2.72 11.01
N LEU A 357 13.82 -2.07 11.85
CA LEU A 357 14.75 -1.03 11.40
C LEU A 357 15.82 -1.56 10.45
N ARG A 358 16.33 -2.77 10.70
CA ARG A 358 17.29 -3.41 9.81
C ARG A 358 16.67 -3.69 8.43
N LYS A 359 15.42 -4.15 8.38
CA LYS A 359 14.69 -4.33 7.11
C LYS A 359 14.55 -3.01 6.35
N LEU A 360 14.24 -1.90 7.05
CA LEU A 360 14.22 -0.57 6.44
C LEU A 360 15.59 -0.15 5.90
N GLU A 361 16.65 -0.40 6.67
CA GLU A 361 18.02 -0.06 6.28
C GLU A 361 18.47 -0.78 5.00
N LEU A 362 18.03 -2.03 4.80
CA LEU A 362 18.28 -2.78 3.56
C LEU A 362 17.64 -2.12 2.32
N HIS A 363 16.61 -1.30 2.50
CA HIS A 363 15.96 -0.57 1.41
C HIS A 363 16.61 0.78 1.11
N LYS A 364 17.68 1.17 1.80
CA LYS A 364 18.40 2.42 1.53
C LYS A 364 18.88 2.52 0.08
N GLU A 365 19.37 1.42 -0.49
CA GLU A 365 19.84 1.39 -1.88
C GLU A 365 18.72 1.60 -2.91
N SER A 366 17.45 1.50 -2.51
CA SER A 366 16.30 1.82 -3.37
C SER A 366 15.97 3.33 -3.44
N LEU A 367 16.67 4.15 -2.64
CA LEU A 367 16.49 5.60 -2.60
C LEU A 367 17.50 6.33 -3.50
N PRO A 368 17.16 7.53 -4.01
CA PRO A 368 18.14 8.47 -4.57
C PRO A 368 19.29 8.74 -3.58
N LYS A 369 20.51 8.90 -4.11
CA LYS A 369 21.73 9.06 -3.29
C LYS A 369 21.65 10.25 -2.33
N GLU A 370 21.02 11.34 -2.77
CA GLU A 370 20.79 12.53 -1.95
C GLU A 370 19.93 12.25 -0.69
N GLU A 371 19.06 11.25 -0.72
CA GLU A 371 18.18 10.91 0.42
C GLU A 371 18.81 9.90 1.39
N HIS A 372 19.91 9.23 1.00
CA HIS A 372 20.56 8.18 1.80
C HIS A 372 20.98 8.66 3.18
N VAL A 373 21.62 9.84 3.24
CA VAL A 373 22.14 10.40 4.50
C VAL A 373 20.99 10.74 5.45
N ASN A 374 19.95 11.38 4.93
CA ASN A 374 18.79 11.76 5.75
C ASN A 374 18.06 10.53 6.28
N PHE A 375 17.82 9.53 5.42
CA PHE A 375 17.16 8.29 5.82
C PHE A 375 17.97 7.48 6.84
N GLN A 376 19.30 7.40 6.67
CA GLN A 376 20.18 6.75 7.64
C GLN A 376 20.14 7.46 9.00
N ASN A 377 20.19 8.79 9.02
CA ASN A 377 20.09 9.57 10.26
C ASN A 377 18.77 9.30 11.00
N MET A 378 17.65 9.17 10.27
CA MET A 378 16.36 8.79 10.86
C MET A 378 16.42 7.41 11.51
N ILE A 379 16.97 6.41 10.81
CA ILE A 379 17.15 5.05 11.34
C ILE A 379 18.01 5.06 12.60
N ASP A 380 19.14 5.75 12.59
CA ASP A 380 20.08 5.79 13.71
C ASP A 380 19.47 6.48 14.93
N GLU A 381 18.69 7.53 14.72
CA GLU A 381 17.95 8.21 15.79
C GLU A 381 16.90 7.28 16.42
N LYS A 382 16.15 6.51 15.62
CA LYS A 382 15.20 5.53 16.16
C LYS A 382 15.90 4.39 16.88
N LYS A 383 17.07 3.92 16.40
CA LYS A 383 17.90 2.94 17.12
C LYS A 383 18.30 3.45 18.50
N LYS A 384 18.70 4.73 18.62
CA LYS A 384 18.99 5.37 19.92
C LYS A 384 17.77 5.40 20.83
N GLN A 385 16.59 5.76 20.30
CA GLN A 385 15.34 5.78 21.08
C GLN A 385 14.95 4.40 21.60
N ILE A 386 15.04 3.36 20.76
CA ILE A 386 14.82 1.95 21.16
C ILE A 386 15.76 1.55 22.31
N ASN A 387 17.05 1.85 22.17
CA ASN A 387 18.04 1.51 23.18
C ASN A 387 17.82 2.28 24.49
N ALA A 388 17.44 3.56 24.41
CA ALA A 388 17.12 4.36 25.59
C ALA A 388 15.90 3.79 26.33
N LYS A 389 14.80 3.49 25.62
CA LYS A 389 13.59 2.90 26.21
C LYS A 389 13.87 1.53 26.85
N PHE A 390 14.70 0.71 26.21
CA PHE A 390 15.09 -0.57 26.79
C PHE A 390 15.98 -0.41 28.02
N SER A 391 16.95 0.52 28.00
CA SER A 391 17.81 0.78 29.16
C SER A 391 17.01 1.23 30.39
N ASP A 392 15.97 2.03 30.20
CA ASP A 392 15.09 2.43 31.30
C ASP A 392 14.31 1.24 31.89
N LYS A 393 13.85 0.31 31.04
CA LYS A 393 13.20 -0.93 31.47
C LYS A 393 14.19 -1.88 32.17
N GLU A 394 15.40 -1.97 31.65
CA GLU A 394 16.49 -2.79 32.19
C GLU A 394 16.87 -2.39 33.62
N LYS A 395 16.92 -1.09 33.94
CA LYS A 395 17.13 -0.60 35.32
C LYS A 395 16.08 -1.13 36.30
N ILE A 396 14.82 -1.24 35.88
CA ILE A 396 13.75 -1.81 36.70
C ILE A 396 13.92 -3.34 36.82
N GLY A 397 14.27 -4.00 35.71
CA GLY A 397 14.62 -5.42 35.70
C GLY A 397 15.78 -5.78 36.64
N GLU A 398 16.80 -4.93 36.72
CA GLU A 398 17.92 -5.10 37.67
C GLU A 398 17.44 -5.06 39.13
N ILE A 399 16.47 -4.20 39.45
CA ILE A 399 15.86 -4.14 40.79
C ILE A 399 15.12 -5.44 41.09
N VAL A 400 14.35 -5.98 40.14
CA VAL A 400 13.69 -7.29 40.27
C VAL A 400 14.72 -8.41 40.48
N ASN A 401 15.85 -8.38 39.78
CA ASN A 401 16.92 -9.35 39.99
C ASN A 401 17.57 -9.20 41.39
N LYS A 402 17.77 -7.97 41.88
CA LYS A 402 18.24 -7.72 43.25
C LYS A 402 17.24 -8.24 44.30
N ILE A 403 15.94 -8.11 44.06
CA ILE A 403 14.88 -8.69 44.90
C ILE A 403 15.01 -10.22 44.96
N LYS A 404 15.22 -10.87 43.81
CA LYS A 404 15.46 -12.31 43.75
C LYS A 404 16.68 -12.73 44.56
N ILE A 405 17.81 -12.05 44.36
CA ILE A 405 19.07 -12.32 45.08
C ILE A 405 18.87 -12.16 46.60
N ALA A 406 18.17 -11.10 47.03
CA ALA A 406 17.85 -10.89 48.44
C ALA A 406 16.97 -12.02 49.01
N ALA A 407 15.96 -12.46 48.26
CA ALA A 407 15.09 -13.57 48.65
C ALA A 407 15.83 -14.91 48.74
N ASP A 408 16.69 -15.22 47.76
CA ASP A 408 17.53 -16.43 47.75
C ASP A 408 18.50 -16.43 48.95
N ASN A 409 19.20 -15.32 49.20
CA ASN A 409 20.12 -15.18 50.32
C ASN A 409 19.41 -15.32 51.68
N TYR A 410 18.25 -14.68 51.83
CA TYR A 410 17.44 -14.78 53.03
C TYR A 410 16.97 -16.22 53.28
N LEU A 411 16.49 -16.91 52.24
CA LEU A 411 16.05 -18.30 52.35
C LEU A 411 17.18 -19.25 52.72
N ASN A 412 18.36 -19.08 52.11
CA ASN A 412 19.53 -19.89 52.42
C ASN A 412 19.97 -19.70 53.87
N TRP A 413 20.12 -18.45 54.33
CA TRP A 413 20.44 -18.15 55.72
C TRP A 413 19.39 -18.70 56.69
N SER A 414 18.11 -18.45 56.42
CA SER A 414 17.03 -18.87 57.31
C SER A 414 16.94 -20.39 57.42
N SER A 415 17.19 -21.12 56.33
CA SER A 415 17.16 -22.59 56.34
C SER A 415 18.32 -23.21 57.12
N GLN A 416 19.51 -22.59 57.09
CA GLN A 416 20.68 -23.05 57.83
C GLN A 416 20.61 -22.73 59.33
N ASN A 417 19.94 -21.64 59.71
CA ASN A 417 19.87 -21.15 61.08
C ASN A 417 18.56 -21.52 61.80
N ALA A 418 17.61 -22.15 61.11
CA ALA A 418 16.36 -22.66 61.68
C ALA A 418 16.52 -23.99 62.44
N THR A 419 17.72 -24.35 62.89
CA THR A 419 17.96 -25.55 63.71
C THR A 419 17.76 -25.26 65.18
N GLY A 420 16.62 -25.68 65.75
CA GLY A 420 16.34 -25.62 67.19
C GLY A 420 15.15 -26.50 67.60
N TRP A 421 15.45 -27.58 68.33
CA TRP A 421 14.52 -28.57 68.88
C TRP A 421 13.76 -27.99 70.08
N PHE A 422 12.62 -27.32 69.91
CA PHE A 422 11.56 -27.25 70.94
C PHE A 422 10.20 -26.85 70.33
N ARG A 423 9.19 -27.63 70.69
CA ARG A 423 7.78 -27.46 70.34
C ARG A 423 7.19 -26.17 70.91
N THR A 424 7.15 -25.10 70.12
CA THR A 424 6.06 -24.11 70.07
C THR A 424 6.01 -23.52 68.66
N ASN A 425 4.92 -23.76 67.95
CA ASN A 425 4.70 -23.52 66.52
C ASN A 425 4.60 -22.04 66.08
N TYR A 426 5.26 -21.10 66.74
CA TYR A 426 5.18 -19.69 66.36
C TYR A 426 6.50 -18.97 66.64
N GLN A 427 6.92 -18.12 65.68
CA GLN A 427 7.46 -16.77 65.91
C GLN A 427 8.85 -16.31 65.45
N TYR A 428 9.71 -17.10 64.77
CA TYR A 428 10.86 -16.47 64.08
C TYR A 428 11.12 -17.01 62.67
N GLY A 429 10.74 -16.22 61.65
CA GLY A 429 11.19 -16.35 60.27
C GLY A 429 10.34 -17.18 59.30
N GLN A 430 9.32 -17.93 59.76
CA GLN A 430 8.48 -18.75 58.86
C GLN A 430 7.76 -17.92 57.79
N TYR A 431 7.06 -16.85 58.21
CA TYR A 431 6.40 -15.93 57.28
C TYR A 431 7.39 -15.35 56.25
N GLY A 432 8.58 -14.92 56.70
CA GLY A 432 9.61 -14.41 55.80
C GLY A 432 10.07 -15.45 54.77
N ARG A 433 10.20 -16.72 55.16
CA ARG A 433 10.58 -17.81 54.23
C ARG A 433 9.50 -18.06 53.18
N GLU A 434 8.24 -18.11 53.61
CA GLU A 434 7.10 -18.28 52.70
C GLU A 434 7.03 -17.13 51.69
N GLN A 435 7.19 -15.88 52.14
CA GLN A 435 7.17 -14.71 51.25
C GLN A 435 8.39 -14.65 50.31
N ALA A 436 9.60 -14.94 50.80
CA ALA A 436 10.79 -14.99 49.94
C ALA A 436 10.67 -16.10 48.88
N GLY A 437 10.11 -17.26 49.24
CA GLY A 437 9.80 -18.34 48.30
C GLY A 437 8.77 -17.93 47.25
N LYS A 438 7.73 -17.20 47.65
CA LYS A 438 6.71 -16.63 46.75
C LYS A 438 7.35 -15.68 45.73
N LEU A 439 8.18 -14.73 46.17
CA LEU A 439 8.86 -13.77 45.29
C LEU A 439 9.77 -14.49 44.26
N ILE A 440 10.56 -15.47 44.69
CA ILE A 440 11.39 -16.27 43.77
C ILE A 440 10.52 -17.01 42.75
N LYS A 441 9.40 -17.59 43.20
CA LYS A 441 8.47 -18.30 42.32
C LYS A 441 7.88 -17.36 41.28
N MET A 442 7.38 -16.18 41.68
CA MET A 442 6.83 -15.18 40.75
C MET A 442 7.86 -14.75 39.69
N ILE A 443 9.11 -14.52 40.10
CA ILE A 443 10.19 -14.13 39.17
C ILE A 443 10.56 -15.29 38.24
N LYS A 444 10.61 -16.53 38.72
CA LYS A 444 10.88 -17.72 37.89
C LYS A 444 9.74 -18.01 36.90
N GLU A 445 8.51 -17.68 37.26
CA GLU A 445 7.31 -17.81 36.43
C GLU A 445 7.10 -16.62 35.48
N ASP A 446 8.06 -15.68 35.41
CA ASP A 446 8.01 -14.48 34.56
C ASP A 446 6.72 -13.67 34.78
N LYS A 447 6.32 -13.47 36.04
CA LYS A 447 5.17 -12.62 36.38
C LYS A 447 5.44 -11.15 36.01
N PRO A 448 4.38 -10.34 35.77
CA PRO A 448 4.54 -8.92 35.49
C PRO A 448 5.40 -8.20 36.52
N ILE A 449 6.30 -7.33 36.07
CA ILE A 449 7.23 -6.58 36.91
C ILE A 449 6.48 -5.79 37.99
N LEU A 450 5.39 -5.11 37.61
CA LEU A 450 4.57 -4.36 38.57
C LEU A 450 3.96 -5.24 39.66
N GLU A 451 3.58 -6.48 39.35
CA GLU A 451 3.04 -7.45 40.33
C GLU A 451 4.14 -7.85 41.32
N ILE A 452 5.35 -8.14 40.83
CA ILE A 452 6.50 -8.48 41.67
C ILE A 452 6.88 -7.31 42.58
N LEU A 453 6.88 -6.08 42.06
CA LEU A 453 7.20 -4.88 42.84
C LEU A 453 6.18 -4.64 43.95
N LYS A 454 4.87 -4.72 43.65
CA LYS A 454 3.79 -4.59 44.66
C LYS A 454 3.88 -5.67 45.73
N GLU A 455 4.09 -6.92 45.33
CA GLU A 455 4.27 -8.01 46.29
C GLU A 455 5.50 -7.75 47.17
N THR A 456 6.62 -7.29 46.58
CA THR A 456 7.83 -6.95 47.34
C THR A 456 7.56 -5.84 48.35
N HIS A 457 6.81 -4.80 47.96
CA HIS A 457 6.38 -3.73 48.85
C HIS A 457 5.59 -4.27 50.05
N ASP A 458 4.59 -5.11 49.78
CA ASP A 458 3.75 -5.71 50.81
C ASP A 458 4.57 -6.60 51.75
N VAL A 459 5.51 -7.38 51.22
CA VAL A 459 6.43 -8.20 52.02
C VAL A 459 7.31 -7.32 52.91
N VAL A 460 7.89 -6.24 52.38
CA VAL A 460 8.70 -5.29 53.17
C VAL A 460 7.85 -4.66 54.27
N ASN A 461 6.65 -4.16 53.93
CA ASN A 461 5.75 -3.50 54.87
C ASN A 461 5.37 -4.41 56.05
N ASN A 462 5.16 -5.70 55.80
CA ASN A 462 4.80 -6.69 56.82
C ASN A 462 6.00 -7.38 57.49
N SER A 463 7.23 -7.16 57.01
CA SER A 463 8.43 -7.77 57.59
C SER A 463 9.02 -6.97 58.76
N GLY A 464 9.74 -7.65 59.65
CA GLY A 464 10.43 -7.03 60.78
C GLY A 464 11.64 -6.19 60.36
N VAL A 465 12.21 -5.44 61.31
CA VAL A 465 13.37 -4.54 61.08
C VAL A 465 14.69 -5.06 61.66
N ASN A 466 14.71 -6.26 62.23
CA ASN A 466 15.93 -6.83 62.81
C ASN A 466 16.97 -7.18 61.74
N ALA A 467 18.22 -7.37 62.15
CA ALA A 467 19.36 -7.67 61.27
C ALA A 467 19.14 -8.92 60.38
N ASN A 468 18.21 -9.79 60.78
CA ASN A 468 17.92 -11.06 60.14
C ASN A 468 16.57 -11.06 59.42
N SER A 469 16.01 -9.90 59.09
CA SER A 469 14.74 -9.77 58.37
C SER A 469 14.95 -9.68 56.87
N PHE A 470 13.97 -10.12 56.07
CA PHE A 470 14.01 -9.97 54.61
C PHE A 470 14.25 -8.52 54.17
N SER A 471 13.62 -7.54 54.85
CA SER A 471 13.85 -6.11 54.59
C SER A 471 15.32 -5.71 54.70
N ARG A 472 16.07 -6.26 55.67
CA ARG A 472 17.51 -5.97 55.77
C ARG A 472 18.29 -6.54 54.60
N TYR A 473 17.98 -7.78 54.19
CA TYR A 473 18.62 -8.42 53.03
C TYR A 473 18.33 -7.64 51.74
N LEU A 474 17.09 -7.18 51.55
CA LEU A 474 16.71 -6.37 50.40
C LEU A 474 17.37 -4.98 50.42
N HIS A 475 17.39 -4.31 51.57
CA HIS A 475 18.11 -3.04 51.75
C HIS A 475 19.57 -3.16 51.31
N ASN A 476 20.25 -4.21 51.79
CA ASN A 476 21.65 -4.43 51.46
C ASN A 476 21.83 -4.74 49.97
N ALA A 477 20.95 -5.55 49.36
CA ALA A 477 21.03 -5.84 47.92
C ALA A 477 20.80 -4.60 47.04
N LEU A 478 19.98 -3.65 47.49
CA LEU A 478 19.69 -2.42 46.75
C LEU A 478 20.74 -1.33 46.96
N ASN A 479 21.31 -1.22 48.17
CA ASN A 479 22.10 -0.05 48.60
C ASN A 479 23.56 -0.36 48.97
N GLU A 480 23.95 -1.62 49.18
CA GLU A 480 25.33 -2.01 49.56
C GLU A 480 25.97 -2.90 48.48
N ASN A 481 27.18 -2.56 48.02
CA ASN A 481 27.90 -3.37 47.01
C ASN A 481 28.39 -4.73 47.53
N LYS A 482 28.33 -4.98 48.85
CA LYS A 482 28.59 -6.29 49.48
C LYS A 482 27.71 -6.44 50.73
N PRO A 483 26.89 -7.50 50.84
CA PRO A 483 26.14 -7.75 52.07
C PRO A 483 27.12 -8.11 53.20
N SER A 484 27.26 -7.22 54.18
CA SER A 484 27.92 -7.60 55.43
C SER A 484 26.95 -8.45 56.25
N LEU A 485 27.20 -9.76 56.29
CA LEU A 485 26.49 -10.68 57.16
C LEU A 485 26.93 -10.39 58.59
N ILE A 486 26.13 -9.63 59.34
CA ILE A 486 26.45 -9.34 60.73
C ILE A 486 25.95 -10.51 61.60
N GLY A 487 26.83 -11.47 61.81
CA GLY A 487 26.63 -12.52 62.81
C GLY A 487 26.44 -11.91 64.20
N GLN A 488 25.40 -12.35 64.90
CA GLN A 488 25.15 -12.12 66.34
C GLN A 488 25.27 -10.67 66.88
N THR A 489 25.07 -9.63 66.08
CA THR A 489 25.00 -8.26 66.63
C THR A 489 23.68 -7.95 67.31
N LYS A 490 23.77 -7.31 68.47
CA LYS A 490 22.67 -6.88 69.33
C LYS A 490 21.65 -6.01 68.57
N LEU A 491 20.38 -6.29 68.82
CA LEU A 491 19.13 -5.75 68.24
C LEU A 491 18.90 -4.22 68.36
N SER A 492 19.90 -3.39 68.66
CA SER A 492 19.67 -2.04 69.20
C SER A 492 20.35 -0.87 68.45
N GLN A 493 20.60 -0.96 67.13
CA GLN A 493 21.04 0.21 66.35
C GLN A 493 20.12 0.48 65.14
N GLU A 494 19.51 1.67 65.13
CA GLU A 494 18.96 2.44 63.99
C GLU A 494 18.10 1.70 62.93
N SER A 495 17.34 0.68 63.35
CA SER A 495 16.65 -0.23 62.42
C SER A 495 15.38 0.33 61.74
N VAL A 496 14.81 1.44 62.19
CA VAL A 496 13.51 1.95 61.68
C VAL A 496 13.67 2.78 60.39
N ASN A 497 14.79 3.50 60.22
CA ASN A 497 14.98 4.44 59.12
C ASN A 497 15.10 3.73 57.76
N TYR A 498 15.87 2.64 57.68
CA TYR A 498 16.12 1.96 56.41
C TYR A 498 14.87 1.28 55.81
N LYS A 499 13.92 0.82 56.63
CA LYS A 499 12.66 0.23 56.13
C LYS A 499 11.77 1.30 55.50
N GLN A 500 11.69 2.48 56.10
CA GLN A 500 10.96 3.61 55.50
C GLN A 500 11.61 4.04 54.18
N MET A 501 12.95 4.11 54.13
CA MET A 501 13.69 4.38 52.89
C MET A 501 13.39 3.35 51.79
N LEU A 502 13.39 2.05 52.13
CA LEU A 502 13.04 0.98 51.20
C LEU A 502 11.63 1.11 50.63
N LEU A 503 10.64 1.40 51.48
CA LEU A 503 9.25 1.56 51.04
C LEU A 503 9.09 2.76 50.09
N VAL A 504 9.80 3.86 50.37
CA VAL A 504 9.85 5.01 49.45
C VAL A 504 10.47 4.62 48.11
N GLN A 505 11.63 3.97 48.13
CA GLN A 505 12.33 3.53 46.93
C GLN A 505 11.50 2.56 46.08
N LEU A 506 10.86 1.55 46.69
CA LEU A 506 9.99 0.61 45.99
C LEU A 506 8.76 1.31 45.40
N LYS A 507 8.13 2.22 46.16
CA LYS A 507 6.99 3.00 45.67
C LYS A 507 7.35 3.90 44.48
N GLU A 508 8.54 4.48 44.47
CA GLU A 508 9.05 5.26 43.33
C GLU A 508 9.24 4.39 42.09
N VAL A 509 9.80 3.19 42.25
CA VAL A 509 10.02 2.23 41.16
C VAL A 509 8.68 1.70 40.63
N GLU A 510 7.74 1.34 41.51
CA GLU A 510 6.37 0.95 41.14
C GLU A 510 5.66 2.07 40.36
N SER A 511 5.75 3.30 40.85
CA SER A 511 5.14 4.46 40.19
C SER A 511 5.77 4.72 38.82
N THR A 512 7.07 4.45 38.68
CA THR A 512 7.78 4.58 37.41
C THR A 512 7.36 3.51 36.42
N GLU A 513 7.31 2.24 36.85
CA GLU A 513 6.84 1.12 36.04
C GLU A 513 5.39 1.30 35.60
N MET A 514 4.51 1.69 36.54
CA MET A 514 3.11 1.98 36.24
C MET A 514 2.96 3.13 35.25
N LYS A 515 3.81 4.17 35.31
CA LYS A 515 3.81 5.23 34.30
C LYS A 515 4.26 4.70 32.94
N MET A 516 5.32 3.89 32.88
CA MET A 516 5.83 3.28 31.65
C MET A 516 4.78 2.39 30.97
N GLU A 517 4.08 1.55 31.73
CA GLU A 517 2.96 0.73 31.23
C GLU A 517 1.82 1.60 30.68
N ASN A 518 1.49 2.70 31.36
CA ASN A 518 0.35 3.57 31.03
C ASN A 518 0.63 4.64 29.96
N THR A 519 1.84 4.71 29.39
CA THR A 519 2.25 5.83 28.51
C THR A 519 1.48 5.92 27.16
N ASN A 520 0.40 5.17 26.92
CA ASN A 520 -0.46 5.32 25.73
C ASN A 520 -1.98 5.16 25.94
N ILE A 521 -2.52 5.30 27.16
CA ILE A 521 -3.98 5.32 27.35
C ILE A 521 -4.57 6.72 27.09
N VAL A 522 -3.75 7.77 27.02
CA VAL A 522 -4.21 9.15 26.77
C VAL A 522 -3.82 9.61 25.38
N ARG A 523 -4.62 9.22 24.37
CA ARG A 523 -4.94 9.94 23.13
C ARG A 523 -5.86 9.05 22.29
N ILE A 524 -7.16 9.15 22.55
CA ILE A 524 -8.23 8.88 21.57
C ILE A 524 -8.83 10.24 21.24
#